data_AF-A0A949ZRA4-F1
#
_entry.id   AF-A0A949ZRA4-F1
#
_cell.length_a   1.000
_cell.length_b   1.000
_cell.length_c   1.000
_cell.angle_alpha   90.00
_cell.angle_beta   90.00
_cell.angle_gamma   90.00
#
_symmetry.space_group_name_H-M   'P 1'
#
loop_
_entity.id
_entity.type
_entity.pdbx_description
1 polymer ?
#
loop_
_entity_poly.entity_id
_entity_poly.type
_entity_poly.pdbx_seq_one_letter_code
_entity_poly.pdbx_strand_id
1 'polypeptide(L)'
;MPTATKDYYGTLGVKKSASQDDIRKAFRKLARKYHPDVNPGDKGAEEKFKQISEANDVLSDPKKRKIYDQLGFYSDNIDPAAAEAYARGGGGAEGRASGAGRGGQNVHFDFGGFDFSDLFEQQQQQQQQSGGRRGRAEPGGFRDIFSNMFGGRGAAASTAPEPGNDLEYRVDVPFWTAIRGGVLRLNITHQDACSNCRGIGFIETTATCPECSGKGHVTQKAGSMKFNVSCPRCGGTGKQRIVCQQCGGSGVVQRSEPLEVRIKAGTRDAQRIRLAGRGNAGLHGGAAGDLYIVVQIAPHPVFRREGDDIHVAVPITAMEAALGARIEVPTIDGRAQLRIPPGTRSSQKLRLREKGVPSATSEGTRGDQIVEVQIVVPQPHDLRARELWQELQKLSAGEDPRQELFAKV
;
A
#
# COMPACT_ATOMS: atom_id res chain seq x y z
N MET A 1 -44.57 -11.60 -2.62
CA MET A 1 -43.67 -12.46 -3.42
C MET A 1 -42.64 -13.02 -2.43
N PRO A 2 -42.60 -14.33 -2.17
CA PRO A 2 -41.64 -14.92 -1.24
C PRO A 2 -40.22 -14.65 -1.76
N THR A 3 -39.34 -14.14 -0.90
CA THR A 3 -37.94 -13.84 -1.23
C THR A 3 -37.21 -15.13 -1.59
N ALA A 4 -36.76 -15.24 -2.85
CA ALA A 4 -36.00 -16.38 -3.32
C ALA A 4 -34.71 -16.53 -2.47
N THR A 5 -34.66 -17.57 -1.63
CA THR A 5 -33.48 -17.95 -0.87
C THR A 5 -32.37 -18.34 -1.84
N LYS A 6 -31.30 -17.53 -1.91
CA LYS A 6 -30.13 -17.81 -2.76
C LYS A 6 -29.37 -19.02 -2.22
N ASP A 7 -29.16 -20.05 -3.06
CA ASP A 7 -28.39 -21.24 -2.71
C ASP A 7 -26.89 -21.07 -3.04
N TYR A 8 -26.10 -20.60 -2.07
CA TYR A 8 -24.67 -20.33 -2.24
C TYR A 8 -23.84 -21.59 -2.49
N TYR A 9 -24.28 -22.75 -1.95
CA TYR A 9 -23.63 -24.03 -2.23
C TYR A 9 -23.87 -24.46 -3.68
N GLY A 10 -25.09 -24.27 -4.18
CA GLY A 10 -25.45 -24.44 -5.59
C GLY A 10 -24.65 -23.51 -6.52
N THR A 11 -24.50 -22.23 -6.16
CA THR A 11 -23.74 -21.25 -6.95
C THR A 11 -22.25 -21.63 -7.10
N LEU A 12 -21.64 -22.17 -6.04
CA LEU A 12 -20.24 -22.64 -6.09
C LEU A 12 -20.11 -24.08 -6.61
N GLY A 13 -21.21 -24.80 -6.85
CA GLY A 13 -21.22 -26.18 -7.32
C GLY A 13 -20.65 -27.17 -6.31
N VAL A 14 -20.79 -26.88 -5.00
CA VAL A 14 -20.26 -27.71 -3.91
C VAL A 14 -21.40 -28.26 -3.04
N LYS A 15 -21.17 -29.38 -2.37
CA LYS A 15 -22.14 -29.95 -1.43
C LYS A 15 -22.16 -29.14 -0.12
N LYS A 16 -23.28 -29.14 0.61
CA LYS A 16 -23.38 -28.50 1.94
C LYS A 16 -22.36 -29.04 2.96
N SER A 17 -21.93 -30.29 2.80
CA SER A 17 -20.88 -30.93 3.60
C SER A 17 -19.44 -30.62 3.15
N ALA A 18 -19.23 -29.72 2.18
CA ALA A 18 -17.90 -29.42 1.67
C ALA A 18 -17.01 -28.76 2.74
N SER A 19 -15.73 -29.12 2.73
CA SER A 19 -14.72 -28.50 3.60
C SER A 19 -14.42 -27.06 3.16
N GLN A 20 -13.84 -26.23 4.03
CA GLN A 20 -13.46 -24.86 3.66
C GLN A 20 -12.46 -24.82 2.49
N ASP A 21 -11.58 -25.81 2.41
CA ASP A 21 -10.60 -25.90 1.33
C ASP A 21 -11.27 -26.24 -0.01
N ASP A 22 -12.33 -27.05 0.00
CA ASP A 22 -13.11 -27.37 -1.20
C ASP A 22 -13.90 -26.16 -1.71
N ILE A 23 -14.46 -25.36 -0.80
CA ILE A 23 -15.14 -24.09 -1.12
C ILE A 23 -14.15 -23.10 -1.75
N ARG A 24 -12.96 -22.93 -1.15
CA ARG A 24 -11.90 -22.05 -1.69
C ARG A 24 -11.35 -22.53 -3.03
N LYS A 25 -11.30 -23.85 -3.26
CA LYS A 25 -10.88 -24.43 -4.55
C LYS A 25 -11.94 -24.22 -5.63
N ALA A 26 -13.21 -24.43 -5.31
CA ALA A 26 -14.34 -24.22 -6.20
C ALA A 26 -14.45 -22.74 -6.63
N PHE A 27 -14.34 -21.82 -5.66
CA PHE A 27 -14.31 -20.38 -5.93
C PHE A 27 -13.17 -20.01 -6.88
N ARG A 28 -11.93 -20.42 -6.60
CA ARG A 28 -10.78 -20.10 -7.47
C ARG A 28 -10.94 -20.63 -8.90
N LYS A 29 -11.57 -21.80 -9.07
CA LYS A 29 -11.84 -22.38 -10.40
C LYS A 29 -12.89 -21.57 -11.17
N LEU A 30 -13.96 -21.15 -10.50
CA LEU A 30 -15.04 -20.38 -11.10
C LEU A 30 -14.66 -18.91 -11.33
N ALA A 31 -13.93 -18.30 -10.40
CA ALA A 31 -13.43 -16.93 -10.50
C ALA A 31 -12.48 -16.75 -11.69
N ARG A 32 -11.60 -17.71 -11.97
CA ARG A 32 -10.75 -17.68 -13.18
C ARG A 32 -11.56 -17.84 -14.47
N LYS A 33 -12.65 -18.61 -14.43
CA LYS A 33 -13.50 -18.89 -15.59
C LYS A 33 -14.38 -17.68 -15.96
N TYR A 34 -14.86 -16.94 -14.97
CA TYR A 34 -15.77 -15.80 -15.15
C TYR A 34 -15.10 -14.46 -14.82
N HIS A 35 -13.77 -14.39 -14.78
CA HIS A 35 -13.05 -13.15 -14.49
C HIS A 35 -13.33 -12.10 -15.58
N PRO A 36 -13.54 -10.81 -15.23
CA PRO A 36 -13.74 -9.74 -16.20
C PRO A 36 -12.61 -9.64 -17.24
N ASP A 37 -11.36 -9.83 -16.81
CA ASP A 37 -10.20 -9.78 -17.72
C ASP A 37 -10.17 -10.93 -18.74
N VAL A 38 -10.75 -12.08 -18.40
CA VAL A 38 -10.80 -13.26 -19.30
C VAL A 38 -12.04 -13.22 -20.18
N ASN A 39 -13.09 -12.48 -19.76
CA ASN A 39 -14.35 -12.32 -20.50
C ASN A 39 -14.75 -10.84 -20.60
N PRO A 40 -13.97 -10.00 -21.31
CA PRO A 40 -14.26 -8.57 -21.40
C PRO A 40 -15.57 -8.32 -22.17
N GLY A 41 -16.52 -7.63 -21.54
CA GLY A 41 -17.77 -7.20 -22.16
C GLY A 41 -18.94 -8.20 -22.09
N ASP A 42 -18.76 -9.39 -21.48
CA ASP A 42 -19.84 -10.35 -21.28
C ASP A 42 -20.60 -10.08 -19.96
N LYS A 43 -21.78 -9.46 -20.08
CA LYS A 43 -22.67 -9.14 -18.95
C LYS A 43 -23.12 -10.39 -18.17
N GLY A 44 -23.22 -11.55 -18.83
CA GLY A 44 -23.60 -12.80 -18.19
C GLY A 44 -22.46 -13.42 -17.35
N ALA A 45 -21.21 -13.22 -17.77
CA ALA A 45 -20.04 -13.63 -16.99
C ALA A 45 -19.85 -12.74 -15.75
N GLU A 46 -20.08 -11.43 -15.90
CA GLU A 46 -20.02 -10.46 -14.81
C GLU A 46 -21.07 -10.75 -13.72
N GLU A 47 -22.31 -11.06 -14.11
CA GLU A 47 -23.37 -11.39 -13.16
C GLU A 47 -23.07 -12.71 -12.41
N LYS A 48 -22.54 -13.72 -13.12
CA LYS A 48 -22.11 -14.98 -12.49
C LYS A 48 -20.93 -14.76 -11.55
N PHE A 49 -19.96 -13.93 -11.94
CA PHE A 49 -18.81 -13.60 -11.10
C PHE A 49 -19.24 -12.91 -9.80
N LYS A 50 -20.22 -12.01 -9.87
CA LYS A 50 -20.82 -11.36 -8.70
C LYS A 50 -21.50 -12.36 -7.77
N GLN A 51 -22.29 -13.28 -8.31
CA GLN A 51 -22.95 -14.34 -7.51
C GLN A 51 -21.93 -15.30 -6.86
N ILE A 52 -20.87 -15.66 -7.58
CA ILE A 52 -19.77 -16.53 -7.08
C ILE A 52 -19.00 -15.82 -5.95
N SER A 53 -18.77 -14.52 -6.08
CA SER A 53 -18.07 -13.72 -5.07
C SER A 53 -18.92 -13.55 -3.80
N GLU A 54 -20.22 -13.28 -3.94
CA GLU A 54 -21.17 -13.23 -2.82
C GLU A 54 -21.21 -14.58 -2.07
N ALA A 55 -21.31 -15.69 -2.80
CA ALA A 55 -21.31 -17.03 -2.21
C ALA A 55 -20.02 -17.34 -1.43
N ASN A 56 -18.86 -16.90 -1.95
CA ASN A 56 -17.58 -17.12 -1.27
C ASN A 56 -17.40 -16.24 -0.03
N ASP A 57 -17.88 -15.00 -0.01
CA ASP A 57 -17.79 -14.15 1.20
C ASP A 57 -18.54 -14.78 2.39
N VAL A 58 -19.73 -15.34 2.13
CA VAL A 58 -20.54 -15.99 3.17
C VAL A 58 -19.98 -17.36 3.58
N LEU A 59 -19.56 -18.20 2.61
CA LEU A 59 -19.16 -19.58 2.88
C LEU A 59 -17.67 -19.73 3.29
N SER A 60 -16.82 -18.74 3.02
CA SER A 60 -15.40 -18.79 3.38
C SER A 60 -15.12 -18.44 4.85
N ASP A 61 -15.97 -17.64 5.49
CA ASP A 61 -15.87 -17.33 6.92
C ASP A 61 -16.66 -18.37 7.76
N PRO A 62 -16.01 -19.06 8.72
CA PRO A 62 -16.68 -20.03 9.58
C PRO A 62 -17.90 -19.50 10.33
N LYS A 63 -17.90 -18.22 10.75
CA LYS A 63 -18.99 -17.58 11.48
C LYS A 63 -20.16 -17.27 10.56
N LYS A 64 -19.90 -16.67 9.39
CA LYS A 64 -20.94 -16.36 8.39
C LYS A 64 -21.57 -17.64 7.84
N ARG A 65 -20.77 -18.66 7.57
CA ARG A 65 -21.24 -19.99 7.15
C ARG A 65 -22.20 -20.60 8.17
N LYS A 66 -21.85 -20.54 9.46
CA LYS A 66 -22.71 -21.08 10.54
C LYS A 66 -24.08 -20.38 10.59
N ILE A 67 -24.09 -19.06 10.41
CA ILE A 67 -25.32 -18.26 10.37
C ILE A 67 -26.16 -18.63 9.14
N TYR A 68 -25.53 -18.74 7.97
CA TYR A 68 -26.21 -19.16 6.73
C TYR A 68 -26.76 -20.59 6.82
N ASP A 69 -26.02 -21.52 7.40
CA ASP A 69 -26.46 -22.91 7.59
C ASP A 69 -27.63 -23.02 8.59
N GLN A 70 -27.77 -22.08 9.53
CA GLN A 70 -28.84 -22.04 10.52
C GLN A 70 -30.10 -21.30 10.02
N LEU A 71 -29.94 -20.21 9.29
CA LEU A 71 -31.05 -19.33 8.89
C LEU A 71 -31.48 -19.54 7.43
N GLY A 72 -30.66 -20.17 6.59
CA GLY A 72 -30.93 -20.40 5.17
C GLY A 72 -30.85 -19.14 4.29
N PHE A 73 -30.53 -17.98 4.87
CA PHE A 73 -30.24 -16.73 4.18
C PHE A 73 -29.22 -15.90 4.96
N TYR A 74 -28.47 -15.04 4.26
CA TYR A 74 -27.56 -14.06 4.86
C TYR A 74 -27.84 -12.69 4.23
N SER A 75 -27.94 -11.64 5.04
CA SER A 75 -28.00 -10.26 4.55
C SER A 75 -27.17 -9.36 5.46
N ASP A 76 -26.43 -8.43 4.88
CA ASP A 76 -25.51 -7.53 5.60
C ASP A 76 -26.20 -6.61 6.64
N ASN A 77 -27.54 -6.52 6.61
CA ASN A 77 -28.34 -5.73 7.54
C ASN A 77 -28.86 -6.50 8.78
N ILE A 78 -28.38 -7.72 9.03
CA ILE A 78 -28.75 -8.48 10.22
C ILE A 78 -27.69 -8.23 11.29
N ASP A 79 -28.08 -7.50 12.34
CA ASP A 79 -27.27 -7.34 13.54
C ASP A 79 -26.93 -8.74 14.11
N PRO A 80 -25.64 -9.14 14.21
CA PRO A 80 -25.26 -10.47 14.66
C PRO A 80 -25.85 -10.83 16.02
N ALA A 81 -26.08 -9.82 16.88
CA ALA A 81 -26.73 -9.97 18.17
C ALA A 81 -28.23 -10.30 18.05
N ALA A 82 -28.92 -9.77 17.04
CA ALA A 82 -30.33 -10.04 16.77
C ALA A 82 -30.54 -11.45 16.16
N ALA A 83 -29.61 -11.90 15.29
CA ALA A 83 -29.62 -13.27 14.76
C ALA A 83 -29.40 -14.32 15.86
N GLU A 84 -28.50 -14.04 16.80
CA GLU A 84 -28.22 -14.94 17.92
C GLU A 84 -29.36 -14.95 18.97
N ALA A 85 -30.08 -13.83 19.12
CA ALA A 85 -31.28 -13.72 19.93
C ALA A 85 -32.47 -14.49 19.30
N TYR A 86 -32.62 -14.45 17.98
CA TYR A 86 -33.65 -15.19 17.25
C TYR A 86 -33.42 -16.71 17.26
N ALA A 87 -32.15 -17.14 17.22
CA ALA A 87 -31.77 -18.55 17.31
C ALA A 87 -31.96 -19.17 18.71
N ARG A 88 -32.11 -18.35 19.76
CA ARG A 88 -32.29 -18.80 21.15
C ARG A 88 -33.73 -18.74 21.68
N GLY A 89 -34.67 -18.14 20.96
CA GLY A 89 -36.05 -17.95 21.44
C GLY A 89 -37.10 -18.19 20.37
N GLY A 90 -37.81 -19.32 20.46
CA GLY A 90 -38.96 -19.61 19.62
C GLY A 90 -40.19 -18.79 20.00
N GLY A 91 -40.91 -18.30 18.99
CA GLY A 91 -42.35 -18.03 19.03
C GLY A 91 -42.81 -16.68 19.60
N GLY A 92 -43.29 -15.81 18.70
CA GLY A 92 -44.48 -14.96 18.89
C GLY A 92 -44.35 -13.71 19.77
N ALA A 93 -44.57 -12.53 19.18
CA ALA A 93 -45.58 -11.54 19.64
C ALA A 93 -45.51 -10.26 18.80
N GLU A 94 -46.68 -9.72 18.54
CA GLU A 94 -47.01 -8.59 17.68
C GLU A 94 -46.66 -7.22 18.28
N GLY A 95 -46.53 -6.19 17.42
CA GLY A 95 -46.89 -4.82 17.83
C GLY A 95 -46.16 -3.64 17.19
N ARG A 96 -46.78 -3.07 16.13
CA ARG A 96 -46.90 -1.62 15.74
C ARG A 96 -45.61 -0.83 15.41
N ALA A 97 -45.34 -0.38 14.18
CA ALA A 97 -46.06 0.45 13.18
C ALA A 97 -45.81 1.96 13.27
N SER A 98 -45.01 2.50 12.34
CA SER A 98 -45.09 3.82 11.66
C SER A 98 -43.81 3.98 10.81
N GLY A 99 -43.75 4.30 9.52
CA GLY A 99 -44.70 4.88 8.58
C GLY A 99 -43.98 6.01 7.81
N ALA A 100 -43.91 5.90 6.47
CA ALA A 100 -43.36 6.85 5.47
C ALA A 100 -41.82 6.93 5.35
N GLY A 101 -41.19 7.00 4.17
CA GLY A 101 -41.63 7.01 2.78
C GLY A 101 -40.52 7.56 1.88
N ARG A 102 -40.39 6.99 0.66
CA ARG A 102 -39.85 7.59 -0.57
C ARG A 102 -38.32 7.54 -0.83
N GLY A 103 -37.95 6.63 -1.74
CA GLY A 103 -37.25 6.93 -3.00
C GLY A 103 -35.75 7.23 -2.98
N GLY A 104 -34.97 6.44 -3.72
CA GLY A 104 -33.61 6.80 -4.10
C GLY A 104 -32.70 5.59 -4.28
N GLN A 105 -32.57 5.11 -5.51
CA GLN A 105 -31.56 4.14 -5.90
C GLN A 105 -30.18 4.78 -5.77
N ASN A 106 -29.27 4.16 -5.01
CA ASN A 106 -27.83 4.14 -5.27
C ASN A 106 -27.18 3.13 -4.32
N VAL A 107 -27.05 1.91 -4.79
CA VAL A 107 -26.18 0.88 -4.20
C VAL A 107 -24.74 1.23 -4.58
N HIS A 108 -23.96 1.64 -3.58
CA HIS A 108 -22.52 1.86 -3.72
C HIS A 108 -21.82 0.49 -3.63
N PHE A 109 -21.17 0.06 -4.72
CA PHE A 109 -20.20 -1.03 -4.67
C PHE A 109 -18.85 -0.43 -4.29
N ASP A 110 -18.28 -0.87 -3.18
CA ASP A 110 -16.94 -0.51 -2.75
C ASP A 110 -15.94 -1.56 -3.26
N PHE A 111 -15.16 -1.19 -4.28
CA PHE A 111 -13.94 -1.88 -4.69
C PHE A 111 -12.80 -1.22 -3.91
N GLY A 112 -12.05 -2.01 -3.15
CA GLY A 112 -11.12 -1.52 -2.15
C GLY A 112 -10.24 -0.33 -2.54
N GLY A 113 -10.25 0.68 -1.68
CA GLY A 113 -9.02 1.15 -1.04
C GLY A 113 -7.97 1.80 -1.92
N PHE A 114 -8.34 2.82 -2.70
CA PHE A 114 -7.49 3.99 -2.99
C PHE A 114 -8.41 5.20 -3.20
N ASP A 115 -8.30 6.18 -2.29
CA ASP A 115 -9.11 7.40 -2.25
C ASP A 115 -8.54 8.47 -3.20
N PHE A 116 -9.34 8.91 -4.17
CA PHE A 116 -9.04 10.04 -5.08
C PHE A 116 -10.11 11.15 -4.98
N SER A 117 -10.83 11.22 -3.85
CA SER A 117 -11.80 12.28 -3.60
C SER A 117 -11.21 13.54 -2.94
N ASP A 118 -10.07 13.40 -2.25
CA ASP A 118 -9.42 14.50 -1.51
C ASP A 118 -8.67 15.56 -2.36
N LEU A 119 -8.52 15.37 -3.68
CA LEU A 119 -7.81 16.35 -4.53
C LEU A 119 -8.74 17.33 -5.27
N PHE A 120 -10.03 17.01 -5.41
CA PHE A 120 -10.98 17.84 -6.16
C PHE A 120 -11.88 18.70 -5.25
N GLU A 121 -11.97 18.40 -3.95
CA GLU A 121 -12.71 19.23 -2.99
C GLU A 121 -11.88 20.41 -2.43
N GLN A 122 -10.57 20.45 -2.67
CA GLN A 122 -9.70 21.50 -2.14
C GLN A 122 -9.69 22.80 -2.96
N GLN A 123 -10.48 22.92 -4.04
CA GLN A 123 -10.47 24.09 -4.92
C GLN A 123 -11.71 25.00 -4.84
N GLN A 124 -12.62 24.85 -3.86
CA GLN A 124 -13.82 25.71 -3.88
C GLN A 124 -14.41 26.21 -2.56
N GLN A 125 -13.77 26.04 -1.41
CA GLN A 125 -14.29 26.62 -0.15
C GLN A 125 -13.21 27.33 0.67
N GLN A 126 -12.43 28.19 0.01
CA GLN A 126 -11.93 29.42 0.63
C GLN A 126 -12.91 30.56 0.34
N GLN A 127 -13.97 30.67 1.12
CA GLN A 127 -14.64 31.95 1.36
C GLN A 127 -15.63 31.86 2.53
N GLN A 128 -15.49 32.83 3.45
CA GLN A 128 -16.50 33.33 4.39
C GLN A 128 -16.62 32.64 5.77
N GLN A 129 -15.70 33.05 6.63
CA GLN A 129 -15.95 33.71 7.92
C GLN A 129 -17.38 33.71 8.54
N SER A 130 -17.37 33.41 9.85
CA SER A 130 -18.02 34.16 10.96
C SER A 130 -19.26 33.57 11.65
N GLY A 131 -19.13 33.41 12.98
CA GLY A 131 -20.16 33.81 13.94
C GLY A 131 -20.94 32.72 14.71
N GLY A 132 -20.77 32.70 16.04
CA GLY A 132 -21.92 32.57 16.97
C GLY A 132 -22.01 31.33 17.88
N ARG A 133 -21.71 31.53 19.17
CA ARG A 133 -22.03 30.66 20.32
C ARG A 133 -23.54 30.40 20.47
N ARG A 134 -23.93 29.18 20.90
CA ARG A 134 -24.84 28.90 22.04
C ARG A 134 -24.82 27.41 22.39
N GLY A 135 -24.65 27.10 23.67
CA GLY A 135 -24.51 25.73 24.19
C GLY A 135 -25.83 25.00 24.42
N ARG A 136 -25.74 23.67 24.47
CA ARG A 136 -26.66 22.79 25.18
C ARG A 136 -25.88 21.57 25.69
N ALA A 137 -26.13 21.24 26.94
CA ALA A 137 -25.46 20.21 27.73
C ALA A 137 -25.60 18.80 27.12
N GLU A 138 -24.47 18.09 27.05
CA GLU A 138 -24.39 16.65 26.85
C GLU A 138 -24.63 15.92 28.19
N PRO A 139 -25.50 14.91 28.25
CA PRO A 139 -25.48 13.91 29.30
C PRO A 139 -24.37 12.91 28.99
N GLY A 140 -23.33 12.91 29.83
CA GLY A 140 -22.26 11.92 29.81
C GLY A 140 -22.80 10.49 29.80
N GLY A 141 -22.24 9.70 28.88
CA GLY A 141 -22.68 8.36 28.56
C GLY A 141 -22.51 7.39 29.73
N PHE A 142 -23.59 6.67 30.03
CA PHE A 142 -23.60 5.45 30.83
C PHE A 142 -22.69 4.33 30.25
N ARG A 143 -22.12 4.51 29.05
CA ARG A 143 -21.17 3.57 28.43
C ARG A 143 -19.74 3.66 28.98
N ASP A 144 -19.28 4.80 29.46
CA ASP A 144 -17.90 4.96 29.95
C ASP A 144 -17.70 4.53 31.41
N ILE A 145 -18.78 4.44 32.16
CA ILE A 145 -18.77 3.95 33.55
C ILE A 145 -18.97 2.43 33.59
N PHE A 146 -19.70 1.86 32.62
CA PHE A 146 -19.96 0.41 32.56
C PHE A 146 -18.79 -0.40 31.96
N SER A 147 -17.99 0.21 31.09
CA SER A 147 -16.77 -0.38 30.53
C SER A 147 -15.65 -0.55 31.59
N ASN A 148 -15.57 0.36 32.56
CA ASN A 148 -14.58 0.26 33.65
C ASN A 148 -14.96 -0.72 34.78
N MET A 149 -16.22 -1.16 34.86
CA MET A 149 -16.69 -2.01 35.97
C MET A 149 -16.89 -3.48 35.59
N PHE A 150 -17.25 -3.79 34.34
CA PHE A 150 -17.49 -5.18 33.89
C PHE A 150 -16.33 -5.82 33.09
N GLY A 151 -15.24 -5.08 32.85
CA GLY A 151 -13.96 -5.61 32.34
C GLY A 151 -12.98 -6.07 33.44
N GLY A 152 -13.44 -6.14 34.69
CA GLY A 152 -12.62 -6.31 35.90
C GLY A 152 -12.04 -7.72 36.12
N ARG A 153 -11.19 -8.20 35.22
CA ARG A 153 -9.93 -8.82 35.63
C ARG A 153 -8.89 -7.74 35.42
N GLY A 154 -8.40 -7.17 36.51
CA GLY A 154 -7.27 -6.24 36.48
C GLY A 154 -6.07 -6.91 35.81
N ALA A 155 -5.95 -6.77 34.50
CA ALA A 155 -4.66 -6.68 33.88
C ALA A 155 -4.08 -5.40 34.46
N ALA A 156 -3.22 -5.55 35.49
CA ALA A 156 -2.19 -4.56 35.71
C ALA A 156 -1.66 -4.18 34.33
N ALA A 157 -1.44 -2.88 34.07
CA ALA A 157 -0.59 -2.46 32.96
C ALA A 157 0.75 -3.16 33.20
N SER A 158 0.87 -4.40 32.72
CA SER A 158 2.07 -5.17 32.89
C SER A 158 3.07 -4.48 32.00
N THR A 159 4.22 -4.19 32.58
CA THR A 159 5.48 -3.84 31.95
C THR A 159 5.92 -4.97 31.02
N ALA A 160 5.04 -5.36 30.10
CA ALA A 160 5.24 -6.42 29.15
C ALA A 160 6.22 -5.88 28.10
N PRO A 161 7.15 -6.72 27.62
CA PRO A 161 8.00 -6.34 26.50
C PRO A 161 7.12 -5.97 25.30
N GLU A 162 7.20 -4.71 24.88
CA GLU A 162 6.51 -4.20 23.70
C GLU A 162 7.52 -4.09 22.56
N PRO A 163 7.31 -4.78 21.43
CA PRO A 163 8.22 -4.68 20.30
C PRO A 163 8.24 -3.27 19.75
N GLY A 164 9.41 -2.84 19.27
CA GLY A 164 9.57 -1.55 18.63
C GLY A 164 8.90 -1.51 17.27
N ASN A 165 8.51 -0.30 16.85
CA ASN A 165 7.89 -0.09 15.55
C ASN A 165 8.92 -0.09 14.42
N ASP A 166 8.52 -0.65 13.28
CA ASP A 166 9.33 -0.61 12.06
C ASP A 166 9.45 0.82 11.53
N LEU A 167 10.57 1.11 10.87
CA LEU A 167 10.84 2.38 10.19
C LEU A 167 10.88 2.17 8.69
N GLU A 168 10.27 3.07 7.93
CA GLU A 168 10.38 3.07 6.47
C GLU A 168 11.04 4.36 5.99
N TYR A 169 12.16 4.25 5.29
CA TYR A 169 12.91 5.36 4.71
C TYR A 169 12.88 5.26 3.19
N ARG A 170 12.39 6.31 2.54
CA ARG A 170 12.52 6.48 1.09
C ARG A 170 13.86 7.12 0.78
N VAL A 171 14.61 6.51 -0.12
CA VAL A 171 15.98 6.90 -0.44
C VAL A 171 16.12 7.11 -1.93
N ASP A 172 16.48 8.32 -2.31
CA ASP A 172 16.80 8.68 -3.69
C ASP A 172 18.17 8.12 -4.07
N VAL A 173 18.16 7.15 -4.97
CA VAL A 173 19.37 6.52 -5.51
C VAL A 173 19.65 7.11 -6.89
N PRO A 174 20.85 7.65 -7.13
CA PRO A 174 21.24 8.13 -8.45
C PRO A 174 21.13 7.02 -9.49
N PHE A 175 20.65 7.35 -10.70
CA PHE A 175 20.48 6.41 -11.82
C PHE A 175 21.70 5.52 -12.05
N TRP A 176 22.90 6.12 -12.09
CA TRP A 176 24.15 5.38 -12.32
C TRP A 176 24.49 4.42 -11.18
N THR A 177 24.19 4.78 -9.93
CA THR A 177 24.39 3.91 -8.77
C THR A 177 23.41 2.74 -8.79
N ALA A 178 22.16 2.96 -9.23
CA ALA A 178 21.18 1.89 -9.38
C ALA A 178 21.59 0.87 -10.46
N ILE A 179 22.25 1.33 -11.53
CA ILE A 179 22.72 0.48 -12.63
C ILE A 179 24.03 -0.24 -12.29
N ARG A 180 25.05 0.50 -11.87
CA ARG A 180 26.41 -0.03 -11.66
C ARG A 180 26.62 -0.61 -10.26
N GLY A 181 25.70 -0.35 -9.34
CA GLY A 181 25.85 -0.64 -7.92
C GLY A 181 26.77 0.38 -7.23
N GLY A 182 26.79 0.33 -5.90
CA GLY A 182 27.62 1.22 -5.10
C GLY A 182 27.28 1.15 -3.62
N VAL A 183 27.90 2.03 -2.84
CA VAL A 183 27.61 2.21 -1.41
C VAL A 183 26.98 3.58 -1.24
N LEU A 184 25.83 3.63 -0.58
CA LEU A 184 25.15 4.87 -0.24
C LEU A 184 25.23 5.08 1.28
N ARG A 185 25.63 6.28 1.69
CA ARG A 185 25.70 6.68 3.09
C ARG A 185 24.42 7.44 3.44
N LEU A 186 23.71 6.96 4.44
CA LEU A 186 22.45 7.54 4.91
C LEU A 186 22.58 7.89 6.39
N ASN A 187 22.04 9.03 6.80
CA ASN A 187 21.90 9.34 8.21
C ASN A 187 20.48 9.00 8.64
N ILE A 188 20.35 7.98 9.47
CA ILE A 188 19.05 7.45 9.89
C ILE A 188 18.79 7.88 11.32
N THR A 189 17.65 8.53 11.52
CA THR A 189 17.17 8.90 12.84
C THR A 189 16.14 7.89 13.30
N HIS A 190 16.40 7.28 14.45
CA HIS A 190 15.51 6.29 15.06
C HIS A 190 15.49 6.46 16.57
N GLN A 191 14.48 5.87 17.22
CA GLN A 191 14.43 5.77 18.67
C GLN A 191 15.29 4.60 19.13
N ASP A 192 16.35 4.88 19.88
CA ASP A 192 17.20 3.88 20.51
C ASP A 192 16.80 3.70 21.98
N ALA A 193 17.07 2.53 22.56
CA ALA A 193 16.79 2.28 23.97
C ALA A 193 17.68 3.19 24.82
N CYS A 194 17.08 3.89 25.79
CA CYS A 194 17.86 4.77 26.66
C CYS A 194 18.93 3.96 27.41
N SER A 195 20.20 4.26 27.22
CA SER A 195 21.31 3.51 27.83
C SER A 195 21.28 3.50 29.36
N ASN A 196 20.75 4.55 29.98
CA ASN A 196 20.70 4.70 31.43
C ASN A 196 19.60 3.85 32.09
N CYS A 197 18.38 3.83 31.54
CA CYS A 197 17.27 3.03 32.09
C CYS A 197 16.96 1.76 31.28
N ARG A 198 17.70 1.49 30.20
CA ARG A 198 17.55 0.33 29.30
C ARG A 198 16.11 0.09 28.82
N GLY A 199 15.40 1.16 28.44
CA GLY A 199 14.01 1.03 27.94
C GLY A 199 12.93 0.98 29.01
N ILE A 200 13.29 1.07 30.29
CA ILE A 200 12.33 0.95 31.41
C ILE A 200 11.68 2.31 31.76
N GLY A 201 12.33 3.43 31.41
CA GLY A 201 11.84 4.79 31.69
C GLY A 201 12.09 5.29 33.12
N PHE A 202 12.43 4.41 34.06
CA PHE A 202 12.78 4.75 35.44
C PHE A 202 13.99 3.95 35.92
N ILE A 203 14.60 4.43 37.00
CA ILE A 203 15.68 3.75 37.71
C ILE A 203 15.13 3.32 39.06
N GLU A 204 15.24 2.03 39.36
CA GLU A 204 14.87 1.49 40.68
C GLU A 204 16.01 1.70 41.66
N THR A 205 15.70 2.30 42.80
CA THR A 205 16.64 2.45 43.91
C THR A 205 16.42 1.34 44.94
N THR A 206 17.42 1.10 45.79
CA THR A 206 17.31 0.12 46.90
C THR A 206 16.35 0.58 48.00
N ALA A 207 15.92 1.84 47.98
CA ALA A 207 14.97 2.39 48.94
C ALA A 207 13.58 1.76 48.77
N THR A 208 12.90 1.50 49.89
CA THR A 208 11.55 0.96 49.90
C THR A 208 10.54 2.01 49.47
N CYS A 209 9.52 1.59 48.70
CA CYS A 209 8.46 2.50 48.29
C CYS A 209 7.68 3.00 49.53
N PRO A 210 7.55 4.33 49.75
CA PRO A 210 6.89 4.86 50.94
C PRO A 210 5.39 4.56 51.01
N GLU A 211 4.78 4.25 49.87
CA GLU A 211 3.32 4.12 49.74
C GLU A 211 2.82 2.69 49.98
N CYS A 212 3.61 1.69 49.59
CA CYS A 212 3.29 0.28 49.88
C CYS A 212 4.22 -0.36 50.92
N SER A 213 5.19 0.38 51.45
CA SER A 213 6.19 -0.11 52.42
C SER A 213 6.86 -1.42 51.97
N GLY A 214 7.24 -1.51 50.69
CA GLY A 214 7.86 -2.72 50.12
C GLY A 214 6.89 -3.82 49.69
N LYS A 215 5.58 -3.71 49.98
CA LYS A 215 4.59 -4.77 49.66
C LYS A 215 4.23 -4.85 48.18
N GLY A 216 4.52 -3.81 47.39
CA GLY A 216 4.21 -3.75 45.95
C GLY A 216 2.73 -3.51 45.63
N HIS A 217 1.84 -3.65 46.60
CA HIS A 217 0.41 -3.43 46.45
C HIS A 217 -0.14 -2.51 47.53
N VAL A 218 -1.23 -1.81 47.22
CA VAL A 218 -1.98 -0.95 48.13
C VAL A 218 -3.42 -1.43 48.19
N THR A 219 -4.00 -1.48 49.39
CA THR A 219 -5.38 -1.90 49.58
C THR A 219 -6.30 -0.71 49.37
N GLN A 220 -7.04 -0.70 48.25
CA GLN A 220 -8.08 0.29 47.98
C GLN A 220 -9.44 -0.25 48.41
N LYS A 221 -10.24 0.58 49.08
CA LYS A 221 -11.62 0.23 49.46
C LYS A 221 -12.57 0.83 48.43
N ALA A 222 -13.40 -0.01 47.80
CA ALA A 222 -14.51 0.44 46.97
C ALA A 222 -15.81 -0.14 47.55
N GLY A 223 -16.62 0.73 48.16
CA GLY A 223 -17.77 0.33 48.97
C GLY A 223 -17.35 -0.51 50.18
N SER A 224 -18.04 -1.64 50.39
CA SER A 224 -17.74 -2.61 51.46
C SER A 224 -16.63 -3.62 51.11
N MET A 225 -16.11 -3.60 49.87
CA MET A 225 -15.11 -4.56 49.38
C MET A 225 -13.70 -3.95 49.39
N LYS A 226 -12.71 -4.75 49.81
CA LYS A 226 -11.28 -4.40 49.80
C LYS A 226 -10.61 -5.05 48.59
N PHE A 227 -10.04 -4.25 47.71
CA PHE A 227 -9.29 -4.73 46.56
C PHE A 227 -7.81 -4.45 46.75
N ASN A 228 -6.99 -5.44 46.43
CA ASN A 228 -5.55 -5.27 46.42
C ASN A 228 -5.13 -4.84 45.00
N VAL A 229 -4.66 -3.60 44.88
CA VAL A 229 -4.24 -3.00 43.60
C VAL A 229 -2.72 -2.84 43.61
N SER A 230 -2.07 -2.98 42.46
CA SER A 230 -0.63 -2.66 42.35
C SER A 230 -0.39 -1.21 42.78
N CYS A 231 0.66 -0.98 43.57
CA CYS A 231 0.99 0.36 44.06
C CYS A 231 1.33 1.27 42.86
N PRO A 232 0.63 2.40 42.66
CA PRO A 232 0.79 3.25 41.48
C PRO A 232 2.18 3.90 41.41
N ARG A 233 2.81 4.16 42.57
CA ARG A 233 4.13 4.80 42.64
C ARG A 233 5.30 3.87 42.32
N CYS A 234 5.20 2.58 42.66
CA CYS A 234 6.25 1.60 42.35
C CYS A 234 5.83 0.55 41.30
N GLY A 235 4.65 0.70 40.70
CA GLY A 235 4.11 -0.22 39.69
C GLY A 235 4.25 -1.70 40.05
N GLY A 236 4.04 -2.06 41.32
CA GLY A 236 4.14 -3.46 41.78
C GLY A 236 5.47 -3.88 42.40
N THR A 237 6.56 -3.13 42.25
CA THR A 237 7.93 -3.61 42.60
C THR A 237 8.32 -3.46 44.06
N GLY A 238 7.60 -2.66 44.83
CA GLY A 238 7.91 -2.38 46.23
C GLY A 238 9.12 -1.47 46.45
N LYS A 239 9.84 -1.09 45.39
CA LYS A 239 11.01 -0.19 45.44
C LYS A 239 10.69 1.22 44.98
N GLN A 240 11.46 2.19 45.45
CA GLN A 240 11.31 3.58 45.02
C GLN A 240 11.88 3.75 43.60
N ARG A 241 11.04 4.28 42.70
CA ARG A 241 11.37 4.57 41.31
C ARG A 241 11.65 6.06 41.14
N ILE A 242 12.71 6.38 40.40
CA ILE A 242 13.04 7.74 39.99
C ILE A 242 12.92 7.80 38.46
N VAL A 243 12.20 8.79 37.95
CA VAL A 243 12.08 9.01 36.50
C VAL A 243 13.47 9.21 35.91
N CYS A 244 13.77 8.50 34.81
CA CYS A 244 15.07 8.61 34.16
C CYS A 244 15.23 10.02 33.57
N GLN A 245 16.24 10.77 34.03
CA GLN A 245 16.48 12.15 33.61
C GLN A 245 16.91 12.26 32.15
N GLN A 246 17.53 11.22 31.58
CA GLN A 246 18.02 11.24 30.20
C GLN A 246 16.89 11.11 29.17
N CYS A 247 15.88 10.28 29.44
CA CYS A 247 14.74 10.10 28.54
C CYS A 247 13.45 10.76 29.04
N GLY A 248 13.46 11.39 30.22
CA GLY A 248 12.29 12.03 30.80
C GLY A 248 11.14 11.06 31.13
N GLY A 249 11.43 9.77 31.27
CA GLY A 249 10.41 8.73 31.51
C GLY A 249 9.97 7.94 30.29
N SER A 250 10.36 8.33 29.07
CA SER A 250 9.90 7.67 27.84
C SER A 250 10.53 6.29 27.57
N GLY A 251 11.66 5.98 28.21
CA GLY A 251 12.43 4.75 27.96
C GLY A 251 13.30 4.77 26.69
N VAL A 252 13.05 5.69 25.76
CA VAL A 252 13.76 5.80 24.47
C VAL A 252 14.37 7.18 24.25
N VAL A 253 15.42 7.25 23.44
CA VAL A 253 16.07 8.51 23.04
C VAL A 253 16.23 8.54 21.53
N GLN A 254 16.05 9.72 20.92
CA GLN A 254 16.29 9.88 19.48
C GLN A 254 17.80 9.85 19.21
N ARG A 255 18.21 9.02 18.26
CA ARG A 255 19.60 8.88 17.86
C ARG A 255 19.71 8.88 16.34
N SER A 256 20.64 9.69 15.83
CA SER A 256 20.99 9.71 14.42
C SER A 256 22.30 8.97 14.22
N GLU A 257 22.29 7.94 13.38
CA GLU A 257 23.48 7.14 13.08
C GLU A 257 23.73 7.07 11.56
N PRO A 258 25.00 7.19 11.12
CA PRO A 258 25.35 6.95 9.74
C PRO A 258 25.26 5.44 9.45
N LEU A 259 24.52 5.10 8.40
CA LEU A 259 24.37 3.75 7.89
C LEU A 259 24.89 3.69 6.46
N GLU A 260 25.81 2.76 6.20
CA GLU A 260 26.25 2.44 4.85
C GLU A 260 25.40 1.30 4.28
N VAL A 261 24.67 1.58 3.20
CA VAL A 261 23.80 0.62 2.54
C VAL A 261 24.38 0.27 1.19
N ARG A 262 24.63 -1.02 0.96
CA ARG A 262 25.15 -1.52 -0.32
C ARG A 262 24.01 -1.71 -1.31
N ILE A 263 24.02 -0.92 -2.38
CA ILE A 263 23.09 -1.03 -3.50
C ILE A 263 23.69 -1.97 -4.54
N LYS A 264 22.96 -3.03 -4.89
CA LYS A 264 23.40 -3.99 -5.91
C LYS A 264 23.24 -3.38 -7.31
N ALA A 265 24.11 -3.78 -8.23
CA ALA A 265 23.91 -3.45 -9.64
C ALA A 265 22.55 -3.98 -10.13
N GLY A 266 21.85 -3.19 -10.92
CA GLY A 266 20.51 -3.54 -11.40
C GLY A 266 19.38 -3.42 -10.37
N THR A 267 19.60 -2.79 -9.22
CA THR A 267 18.54 -2.53 -8.21
C THR A 267 17.34 -1.84 -8.88
N ARG A 268 16.13 -2.33 -8.65
CA ARG A 268 14.89 -1.84 -9.29
C ARG A 268 14.29 -0.67 -8.52
N ASP A 269 13.48 0.12 -9.22
CA ASP A 269 12.71 1.18 -8.58
C ASP A 269 11.66 0.57 -7.62
N ALA A 270 11.37 1.30 -6.54
CA ALA A 270 10.51 0.87 -5.43
C ALA A 270 10.93 -0.44 -4.74
N GLN A 271 12.18 -0.89 -4.94
CA GLN A 271 12.70 -2.08 -4.27
C GLN A 271 12.82 -1.82 -2.76
N ARG A 272 12.26 -2.74 -1.96
CA ARG A 272 12.30 -2.69 -0.49
C ARG A 272 13.46 -3.53 0.04
N ILE A 273 14.38 -2.90 0.77
CA ILE A 273 15.53 -3.55 1.42
C ILE A 273 15.28 -3.56 2.92
N ARG A 274 15.23 -4.76 3.53
CA ARG A 274 15.02 -4.93 4.97
C ARG A 274 16.36 -5.02 5.71
N LEU A 275 16.49 -4.23 6.77
CA LEU A 275 17.60 -4.26 7.71
C LEU A 275 17.05 -4.62 9.08
N ALA A 276 17.32 -5.85 9.51
CA ALA A 276 16.73 -6.40 10.72
C ALA A 276 17.26 -5.71 11.99
N GLY A 277 16.36 -5.39 12.93
CA GLY A 277 16.70 -4.79 14.22
C GLY A 277 17.37 -3.41 14.12
N ARG A 278 17.01 -2.63 13.09
CA ARG A 278 17.46 -1.25 12.86
C ARG A 278 16.31 -0.24 12.83
N GLY A 279 15.11 -0.68 13.19
CA GLY A 279 13.94 0.17 13.41
C GLY A 279 13.98 0.84 14.78
N ASN A 280 12.82 1.22 15.32
CA ASN A 280 12.75 1.79 16.66
C ASN A 280 12.97 0.71 17.73
N ALA A 281 13.58 1.08 18.85
CA ALA A 281 13.73 0.22 20.01
C ALA A 281 12.37 -0.14 20.62
N GLY A 282 12.24 -1.38 21.09
CA GLY A 282 11.09 -1.81 21.89
C GLY A 282 11.14 -1.25 23.31
N LEU A 283 9.98 -1.15 23.94
CA LEU A 283 9.85 -0.73 25.34
C LEU A 283 9.93 -1.94 26.26
N HIS A 284 10.37 -1.71 27.50
CA HIS A 284 10.37 -2.72 28.56
C HIS A 284 11.11 -4.02 28.20
N GLY A 285 12.19 -3.92 27.41
CA GLY A 285 12.97 -5.07 26.95
C GLY A 285 12.40 -5.79 25.71
N GLY A 286 11.42 -5.18 25.02
CA GLY A 286 10.97 -5.65 23.71
C GLY A 286 12.05 -5.53 22.64
N ALA A 287 11.98 -6.40 21.63
CA ALA A 287 12.91 -6.37 20.50
C ALA A 287 12.75 -5.08 19.68
N ALA A 288 13.84 -4.59 19.07
CA ALA A 288 13.76 -3.48 18.13
C ALA A 288 13.00 -3.91 16.86
N GLY A 289 12.27 -2.96 16.27
CA GLY A 289 11.66 -3.14 14.97
C GLY A 289 12.70 -3.19 13.85
N ASP A 290 12.24 -3.31 12.61
CA ASP A 290 13.07 -3.36 11.43
C ASP A 290 13.10 -2.04 10.68
N LEU A 291 14.14 -1.84 9.88
CA LEU A 291 14.24 -0.71 8.96
C LEU A 291 14.04 -1.19 7.53
N TYR A 292 13.06 -0.62 6.86
CA TYR A 292 12.77 -0.81 5.45
C TYR A 292 13.27 0.39 4.66
N ILE A 293 14.19 0.16 3.74
CA ILE A 293 14.65 1.17 2.80
C ILE A 293 13.94 0.94 1.48
N VAL A 294 13.15 1.92 1.05
CA VAL A 294 12.48 1.92 -0.24
C VAL A 294 13.31 2.75 -1.20
N VAL A 295 13.88 2.07 -2.19
CA VAL A 295 14.71 2.70 -3.23
C VAL A 295 13.81 3.49 -4.18
N GLN A 296 14.13 4.76 -4.41
CA GLN A 296 13.55 5.57 -5.48
C GLN A 296 14.67 5.95 -6.45
N ILE A 297 14.57 5.54 -7.71
CA ILE A 297 15.62 5.82 -8.70
C ILE A 297 15.39 7.22 -9.27
N ALA A 298 16.40 8.08 -9.16
CA ALA A 298 16.35 9.41 -9.75
C ALA A 298 16.24 9.31 -11.28
N PRO A 299 15.35 10.11 -11.93
CA PRO A 299 15.21 10.11 -13.38
C PRO A 299 16.50 10.60 -14.05
N HIS A 300 16.80 10.07 -15.24
CA HIS A 300 17.95 10.48 -16.05
C HIS A 300 17.49 11.25 -17.30
N PRO A 301 18.17 12.35 -17.70
CA PRO A 301 17.73 13.17 -18.83
C PRO A 301 17.73 12.45 -20.18
N VAL A 302 18.60 11.45 -20.35
CA VAL A 302 18.78 10.74 -21.64
C VAL A 302 18.20 9.34 -21.62
N PHE A 303 18.20 8.68 -20.46
CA PHE A 303 17.92 7.24 -20.37
C PHE A 303 16.66 7.04 -19.55
N ARG A 304 15.75 6.22 -20.06
CA ARG A 304 14.61 5.72 -19.31
C ARG A 304 14.78 4.23 -19.10
N ARG A 305 14.64 3.75 -17.87
CA ARG A 305 14.75 2.33 -17.55
C ARG A 305 13.37 1.71 -17.47
N GLU A 306 13.16 0.61 -18.17
CA GLU A 306 11.94 -0.21 -18.12
C GLU A 306 12.36 -1.66 -17.84
N GLY A 307 12.22 -2.09 -16.58
CA GLY A 307 12.74 -3.40 -16.14
C GLY A 307 14.27 -3.46 -16.24
N ASP A 308 14.79 -4.40 -17.04
CA ASP A 308 16.22 -4.53 -17.31
C ASP A 308 16.62 -3.83 -18.63
N ASP A 309 15.65 -3.33 -19.40
CA ASP A 309 15.87 -2.63 -20.67
C ASP A 309 16.08 -1.11 -20.46
N ILE A 310 16.87 -0.51 -21.35
CA ILE A 310 17.12 0.93 -21.38
C ILE A 310 16.59 1.53 -22.66
N HIS A 311 15.79 2.58 -22.52
CA HIS A 311 15.23 3.35 -23.62
C HIS A 311 15.99 4.67 -23.76
N VAL A 312 16.30 5.01 -25.00
CA VAL A 312 16.89 6.31 -25.36
C VAL A 312 16.21 6.83 -26.61
N ALA A 313 15.90 8.12 -26.62
CA ALA A 313 15.48 8.82 -27.82
C ALA A 313 16.71 9.37 -28.54
N VAL A 314 16.94 8.94 -29.78
CA VAL A 314 18.08 9.39 -30.59
C VAL A 314 17.57 10.22 -31.75
N PRO A 315 17.94 11.52 -31.80
CA PRO A 315 17.64 12.36 -32.95
C PRO A 315 18.50 11.93 -34.14
N ILE A 316 17.86 11.72 -35.29
CA ILE A 316 18.54 11.51 -36.58
C ILE A 316 17.99 12.48 -37.61
N THR A 317 18.78 12.82 -38.60
CA THR A 317 18.31 13.65 -39.72
C THR A 317 17.36 12.86 -40.63
N ALA A 318 16.44 13.56 -41.30
CA ALA A 318 15.59 12.93 -42.32
C ALA A 318 16.39 12.26 -43.47
N MET A 319 17.63 12.70 -43.74
CA MET A 319 18.49 12.14 -44.78
C MET A 319 19.08 10.81 -44.31
N GLU A 320 19.55 10.73 -43.06
CA GLU A 320 20.01 9.48 -42.44
C GLU A 320 18.87 8.45 -42.36
N ALA A 321 17.64 8.90 -42.07
CA ALA A 321 16.46 8.04 -42.06
C ALA A 321 16.12 7.51 -43.46
N ALA A 322 16.18 8.37 -44.50
CA ALA A 322 15.84 8.01 -45.87
C ALA A 322 16.90 7.11 -46.52
N LEU A 323 18.17 7.49 -46.45
CA LEU A 323 19.28 6.82 -47.14
C LEU A 323 19.87 5.66 -46.32
N GLY A 324 19.61 5.63 -45.03
CA GLY A 324 20.30 4.77 -44.08
C GLY A 324 21.66 5.36 -43.68
N ALA A 325 22.09 5.05 -42.46
CA ALA A 325 23.31 5.62 -41.88
C ALA A 325 23.93 4.68 -40.85
N ARG A 326 25.17 4.98 -40.45
CA ARG A 326 25.79 4.42 -39.24
C ARG A 326 26.02 5.58 -38.28
N ILE A 327 25.35 5.54 -37.13
CA ILE A 327 25.41 6.59 -36.13
C ILE A 327 26.00 6.06 -34.83
N GLU A 328 26.57 6.94 -34.00
CA GLU A 328 26.96 6.61 -32.63
C GLU A 328 25.81 6.94 -31.66
N VAL A 329 25.48 5.99 -30.78
CA VAL A 329 24.41 6.11 -29.79
C VAL A 329 24.99 6.02 -28.38
N PRO A 330 24.58 6.88 -27.43
CA PRO A 330 24.96 6.74 -26.04
C PRO A 330 24.33 5.50 -25.41
N THR A 331 25.13 4.75 -24.67
CA THR A 331 24.73 3.55 -23.92
C THR A 331 25.18 3.71 -22.47
N ILE A 332 24.74 2.81 -21.58
CA ILE A 332 25.16 2.84 -20.18
C ILE A 332 26.64 2.49 -19.97
N ASP A 333 27.29 1.87 -20.96
CA ASP A 333 28.69 1.45 -20.95
C ASP A 333 29.61 2.36 -21.79
N GLY A 334 29.07 3.42 -22.40
CA GLY A 334 29.81 4.29 -23.33
C GLY A 334 29.09 4.47 -24.65
N ARG A 335 29.83 4.45 -25.77
CA ARG A 335 29.27 4.65 -27.12
C ARG A 335 29.14 3.32 -27.86
N ALA A 336 28.08 3.16 -28.65
CA ALA A 336 27.89 2.02 -29.54
C ALA A 336 27.49 2.50 -30.94
N GLN A 337 27.95 1.78 -31.97
CA GLN A 337 27.51 2.04 -33.34
C GLN A 337 26.16 1.37 -33.61
N LEU A 338 25.22 2.13 -34.17
CA LEU A 338 23.91 1.65 -34.61
C LEU A 338 23.78 1.87 -36.12
N ARG A 339 23.37 0.82 -36.85
CA ARG A 339 23.03 0.92 -38.26
C ARG A 339 21.55 1.29 -38.39
N ILE A 340 21.27 2.43 -39.01
CA ILE A 340 19.94 2.88 -39.40
C ILE A 340 19.62 2.31 -40.79
N PRO A 341 18.56 1.49 -40.94
CA PRO A 341 18.10 1.04 -42.24
C PRO A 341 17.56 2.20 -43.08
N PRO A 342 17.66 2.15 -44.43
CA PRO A 342 16.98 3.11 -45.30
C PRO A 342 15.45 2.99 -45.12
N GLY A 343 14.76 4.12 -45.20
CA GLY A 343 13.31 4.20 -44.98
C GLY A 343 12.89 4.05 -43.52
N THR A 344 13.76 4.41 -42.56
CA THR A 344 13.42 4.36 -41.12
C THR A 344 12.33 5.39 -40.80
N ARG A 345 11.32 4.98 -40.05
CA ARG A 345 10.17 5.84 -39.66
C ARG A 345 10.42 6.56 -38.34
N SER A 346 9.72 7.68 -38.12
CA SER A 346 9.72 8.36 -36.83
C SER A 346 9.14 7.45 -35.73
N SER A 347 9.72 7.51 -34.53
CA SER A 347 9.43 6.64 -33.38
C SER A 347 9.62 5.14 -33.61
N GLN A 348 10.31 4.75 -34.70
CA GLN A 348 10.71 3.36 -34.88
C GLN A 348 11.71 2.95 -33.80
N LYS A 349 11.45 1.81 -33.16
CA LYS A 349 12.30 1.25 -32.10
C LYS A 349 13.31 0.27 -32.69
N LEU A 350 14.60 0.56 -32.52
CA LEU A 350 15.72 -0.29 -32.92
C LEU A 350 16.36 -0.88 -31.68
N ARG A 351 16.61 -2.20 -31.70
CA ARG A 351 17.09 -2.93 -30.52
C ARG A 351 18.59 -3.22 -30.63
N LEU A 352 19.34 -2.76 -29.63
CA LEU A 352 20.73 -3.12 -29.39
C LEU A 352 20.79 -4.19 -28.30
N ARG A 353 21.14 -5.41 -28.69
CA ARG A 353 21.17 -6.56 -27.78
C ARG A 353 22.24 -6.42 -26.71
N GLU A 354 21.92 -6.82 -25.48
CA GLU A 354 22.86 -6.88 -24.34
C GLU A 354 23.48 -5.51 -23.94
N LYS A 355 22.84 -4.41 -24.35
CA LYS A 355 23.25 -3.03 -24.00
C LYS A 355 22.38 -2.40 -22.90
N GLY A 356 21.48 -3.17 -22.29
CA GLY A 356 20.65 -2.77 -21.15
C GLY A 356 21.32 -3.05 -19.80
N VAL A 357 20.54 -2.97 -18.72
CA VAL A 357 20.99 -3.08 -17.33
C VAL A 357 21.29 -4.55 -16.98
N PRO A 358 22.35 -4.85 -16.21
CA PRO A 358 22.55 -6.15 -15.61
C PRO A 358 21.38 -6.54 -14.70
N SER A 359 20.88 -7.77 -14.82
CA SER A 359 19.77 -8.22 -13.98
C SER A 359 20.22 -8.45 -12.54
N ALA A 360 19.46 -7.92 -11.57
CA ALA A 360 19.73 -8.15 -10.14
C ALA A 360 19.34 -9.57 -9.67
N THR A 361 18.49 -10.28 -10.43
CA THR A 361 17.95 -11.60 -10.08
C THR A 361 18.68 -12.75 -10.76
N SER A 362 19.22 -12.53 -11.96
CA SER A 362 19.86 -13.54 -12.77
C SER A 362 21.28 -13.10 -13.12
N GLU A 363 22.26 -13.78 -12.55
CA GLU A 363 23.66 -13.44 -12.74
C GLU A 363 24.09 -13.71 -14.19
N GLY A 364 24.76 -12.74 -14.81
CA GLY A 364 25.24 -12.85 -16.20
C GLY A 364 24.22 -12.46 -17.28
N THR A 365 22.95 -12.21 -16.95
CA THR A 365 21.98 -11.71 -17.93
C THR A 365 21.91 -10.18 -17.93
N ARG A 366 21.70 -9.61 -19.11
CA ARG A 366 21.50 -8.17 -19.32
C ARG A 366 20.25 -7.95 -20.15
N GLY A 367 19.58 -6.83 -19.90
CA GLY A 367 18.55 -6.36 -20.81
C GLY A 367 19.13 -5.80 -22.12
N ASP A 368 18.23 -5.33 -22.96
CA ASP A 368 18.54 -4.69 -24.23
C ASP A 368 18.46 -3.16 -24.12
N GLN A 369 19.08 -2.47 -25.07
CA GLN A 369 18.84 -1.04 -25.26
C GLN A 369 17.90 -0.83 -26.44
N ILE A 370 16.79 -0.15 -26.17
CA ILE A 370 15.78 0.23 -27.15
C ILE A 370 16.02 1.68 -27.56
N VAL A 371 16.46 1.85 -28.80
CA VAL A 371 16.69 3.16 -29.40
C VAL A 371 15.44 3.58 -30.14
N GLU A 372 14.75 4.59 -29.63
CA GLU A 372 13.64 5.22 -30.33
C GLU A 372 14.19 6.32 -31.23
N VAL A 373 13.93 6.19 -32.53
CA VAL A 373 14.40 7.15 -33.53
C VAL A 373 13.48 8.37 -33.55
N GLN A 374 14.05 9.57 -33.43
CA GLN A 374 13.32 10.83 -33.61
C GLN A 374 13.87 11.55 -34.84
N ILE A 375 13.04 11.71 -35.86
CA ILE A 375 13.48 12.39 -37.09
C ILE A 375 13.45 13.90 -36.85
N VAL A 376 14.62 14.53 -36.96
CA VAL A 376 14.81 15.97 -36.90
C VAL A 376 15.08 16.48 -38.31
N VAL A 377 14.34 17.51 -38.72
CA VAL A 377 14.55 18.17 -40.02
C VAL A 377 15.60 19.25 -39.84
N PRO A 378 16.76 19.17 -40.52
CA PRO A 378 17.76 20.23 -40.44
C PRO A 378 17.24 21.48 -41.15
N GLN A 379 17.58 22.66 -40.62
CA GLN A 379 17.15 23.93 -41.21
C GLN A 379 18.05 24.30 -42.39
N PRO A 380 17.50 24.53 -43.60
CA PRO A 380 18.29 24.95 -44.75
C PRO A 380 18.64 26.44 -44.65
N HIS A 381 19.85 26.74 -44.16
CA HIS A 381 20.34 28.11 -44.03
C HIS A 381 20.80 28.72 -45.36
N ASP A 382 21.28 27.89 -46.29
CA ASP A 382 21.83 28.34 -47.58
C ASP A 382 20.80 28.28 -48.71
N LEU A 383 20.93 29.18 -49.71
CA LEU A 383 20.07 29.21 -50.91
C LEU A 383 20.09 27.86 -51.65
N ARG A 384 21.28 27.30 -51.86
CA ARG A 384 21.45 25.98 -52.51
C ARG A 384 20.75 24.86 -51.74
N ALA A 385 20.80 24.88 -50.41
CA ALA A 385 20.10 23.88 -49.62
C ALA A 385 18.58 24.00 -49.87
N ARG A 386 18.03 25.21 -49.84
CA ARG A 386 16.59 25.45 -50.10
C ARG A 386 16.17 24.99 -51.49
N GLU A 387 16.98 25.21 -52.52
CA GLU A 387 16.74 24.71 -53.88
C GLU A 387 16.64 23.17 -53.90
N LEU A 388 17.59 22.47 -53.26
CA LEU A 388 17.57 21.00 -53.16
C LEU A 388 16.32 20.49 -52.42
N TRP A 389 15.89 21.17 -51.35
CA TRP A 389 14.65 20.83 -50.64
C TRP A 389 13.41 21.00 -51.53
N GLN A 390 13.37 22.04 -52.39
CA GLN A 390 12.28 22.24 -53.34
C GLN A 390 12.26 21.18 -54.44
N GLU A 391 13.42 20.77 -54.94
CA GLU A 391 13.52 19.67 -55.90
C GLU A 391 13.04 18.36 -55.29
N LEU A 392 13.46 18.05 -54.06
CA LEU A 392 13.00 16.87 -53.34
C LEU A 392 11.48 16.89 -53.14
N GLN A 393 10.90 18.04 -52.79
CA GLN A 393 9.45 18.20 -52.63
C GLN A 393 8.69 17.92 -53.94
N LYS A 394 9.21 18.34 -55.09
CA LYS A 394 8.60 18.07 -56.39
C LYS A 394 8.61 16.57 -56.71
N LEU A 395 9.70 15.88 -56.37
CA LEU A 395 9.84 14.43 -56.57
C LEU A 395 8.90 13.64 -55.64
N SER A 396 8.65 14.14 -54.42
CA SER A 396 7.79 13.48 -53.43
C SER A 396 6.31 13.91 -53.49
N ALA A 397 5.89 14.64 -54.54
CA ALA A 397 4.56 15.25 -54.61
C ALA A 397 3.38 14.24 -54.60
N GLY A 398 3.64 12.95 -54.84
CA GLY A 398 2.63 11.89 -54.79
C GLY A 398 2.45 11.21 -53.43
N GLU A 399 3.30 11.51 -52.44
CA GLU A 399 3.24 10.89 -51.11
C GLU A 399 2.64 11.87 -50.09
N ASP A 400 1.34 11.74 -49.79
CA ASP A 400 0.72 12.53 -48.72
C ASP A 400 0.78 11.77 -47.38
N PRO A 401 1.61 12.20 -46.41
CA PRO A 401 1.71 11.53 -45.11
C PRO A 401 0.42 11.59 -44.28
N ARG A 402 -0.57 12.41 -44.68
CA ARG A 402 -1.86 12.56 -43.99
C ARG A 402 -2.95 11.67 -44.58
N GLN A 403 -2.71 10.99 -45.69
CA GLN A 403 -3.75 10.20 -46.38
C GLN A 403 -4.34 9.12 -45.45
N GLU A 404 -3.50 8.40 -44.70
CA GLU A 404 -3.96 7.39 -43.72
C GLU A 404 -4.75 7.98 -42.55
N LEU A 405 -4.48 9.25 -42.18
CA LEU A 405 -5.20 9.94 -41.12
C LEU A 405 -6.61 10.31 -41.58
N PHE A 406 -6.73 10.90 -42.77
CA PHE A 406 -8.03 11.23 -43.36
C PHE A 406 -8.86 10.01 -43.73
N ALA A 407 -8.24 8.85 -43.97
CA ALA A 407 -8.98 7.60 -44.19
C ALA A 407 -9.66 7.05 -42.91
N LYS A 408 -9.28 7.55 -41.73
CA LYS A 408 -9.79 7.10 -40.41
C LYS A 408 -10.82 8.05 -39.81
N VAL A 409 -11.02 9.21 -40.41
CA VAL A 409 -12.03 10.23 -40.04
C VAL A 409 -13.14 10.17 -41.07
#